data_AF-A0A8E0ICH8-F1
#
_entry.id   AF-A0A8E0ICH8-F1
#
_cell.length_a   1.000
_cell.length_b   1.000
_cell.length_c   1.000
_cell.angle_alpha   90.00
_cell.angle_beta   90.00
_cell.angle_gamma   90.00
#
_symmetry.space_group_name_H-M   'P 1'
#
loop_
_entity.id
_entity.type
_entity.pdbx_description
1 polymer ?
#
loop_
_entity_poly.entity_id
_entity_poly.type
_entity_poly.pdbx_seq_one_letter_code
_entity_poly.pdbx_strand_id
1 'polypeptide(L)'
;MMNLIAIMNTEQLMYAFMYDVFRPELILGDRQIEAYEMAAFFKKLPLTHKEAAHWTEETLRRLQSTVAQYLRRAQIVKDYKDTLVIENYLLDERLADRLREENHLDYLAILTGRTS
;
A
#
# COMPACT_ATOMS: atom_id res chain seq x y z
N MET A 1 -2.20 11.42 -4.52
CA MET A 1 -3.04 10.90 -3.41
C MET A 1 -4.41 10.39 -3.86
N MET A 2 -5.30 11.22 -4.41
CA MET A 2 -6.67 10.77 -4.79
C MET A 2 -6.68 9.50 -5.68
N ASN A 3 -5.81 9.41 -6.68
CA ASN A 3 -5.71 8.22 -7.53
C ASN A 3 -5.35 6.95 -6.74
N LEU A 4 -4.49 7.06 -5.73
CA LEU A 4 -4.10 5.92 -4.90
C LEU A 4 -5.28 5.45 -4.05
N ILE A 5 -6.04 6.37 -3.46
CA ILE A 5 -7.24 6.06 -2.69
C ILE A 5 -8.28 5.39 -3.58
N ALA A 6 -8.50 5.91 -4.80
CA ALA A 6 -9.40 5.29 -5.76
C ALA A 6 -8.98 3.85 -6.11
N ILE A 7 -7.68 3.62 -6.35
CA ILE A 7 -7.15 2.27 -6.60
C ILE A 7 -7.33 1.38 -5.37
N MET A 8 -7.05 1.85 -4.16
CA MET A 8 -7.30 1.09 -2.92
C MET A 8 -8.77 0.69 -2.79
N ASN A 9 -9.68 1.58 -3.19
CA ASN A 9 -11.13 1.33 -3.11
C ASN A 9 -11.63 0.33 -4.15
N THR A 10 -10.97 0.21 -5.30
CA THR A 10 -11.39 -0.71 -6.38
C THR A 10 -10.60 -2.01 -6.41
N GLU A 11 -9.35 -2.02 -5.91
CA GLU A 11 -8.41 -3.14 -6.00
C GLU A 11 -8.07 -3.67 -4.62
N GLN A 12 -8.66 -4.82 -4.24
CA GLN A 12 -8.45 -5.44 -2.92
C GLN A 12 -6.96 -5.73 -2.65
N LEU A 13 -6.19 -6.08 -3.68
CA LEU A 13 -4.75 -6.27 -3.58
C LEU A 13 -4.02 -5.00 -3.12
N MET A 14 -4.38 -3.85 -3.68
CA MET A 14 -3.76 -2.58 -3.32
C MET A 14 -4.10 -2.21 -1.88
N TYR A 15 -5.36 -2.39 -1.48
CA TYR A 15 -5.77 -2.19 -0.08
C TYR A 15 -4.97 -3.08 0.87
N ALA A 16 -4.91 -4.40 0.60
CA ALA A 16 -4.20 -5.36 1.44
C ALA A 16 -2.71 -5.01 1.55
N PHE A 17 -2.06 -4.65 0.44
CA PHE A 17 -0.67 -4.22 0.46
C PHE A 17 -0.46 -2.97 1.33
N MET A 18 -1.33 -1.97 1.16
CA MET A 18 -1.23 -0.73 1.94
C MET A 18 -1.45 -0.96 3.44
N TYR A 19 -2.32 -1.91 3.80
CA TYR A 19 -2.61 -2.26 5.17
C TYR A 19 -1.52 -3.12 5.82
N ASP A 20 -1.05 -4.17 5.13
CA ASP A 20 -0.14 -5.20 5.69
C ASP A 20 1.34 -4.85 5.58
N VAL A 21 1.72 -3.98 4.63
CA VAL A 21 3.12 -3.63 4.37
C VAL A 21 3.35 -2.13 4.58
N PHE A 22 2.62 -1.27 3.88
CA PHE A 22 2.91 0.17 3.90
C PHE A 22 2.63 0.84 5.27
N ARG A 23 1.47 0.55 5.87
CA ARG A 23 1.06 1.17 7.14
C ARG A 23 1.99 0.81 8.31
N PRO A 24 2.45 -0.45 8.49
CA PRO A 24 3.45 -0.79 9.49
C PRO A 24 4.71 0.07 9.44
N GLU A 25 5.26 0.35 8.25
CA GLU A 25 6.45 1.20 8.10
C GLU A 25 6.23 2.64 8.60
N LEU A 26 4.99 3.14 8.48
CA LEU A 26 4.63 4.43 9.06
C LEU A 26 4.50 4.39 10.59
N ILE A 27 4.02 3.27 11.13
CA ILE A 27 3.86 3.06 12.58
C ILE A 27 5.23 2.89 13.25
N LEU A 28 6.12 2.10 12.65
CA LEU A 28 7.48 1.83 13.13
C LEU A 28 8.40 3.04 12.93
N GLY A 29 8.15 3.83 11.87
CA GLY A 29 8.77 5.14 11.65
C GLY A 29 10.08 5.10 10.86
N ASP A 30 10.55 3.92 10.47
CA ASP A 30 11.70 3.71 9.57
C ASP A 30 11.38 4.01 8.10
N ARG A 31 10.09 3.97 7.72
CA ARG A 31 9.55 4.45 6.42
C ARG A 31 10.23 3.79 5.22
N GLN A 32 10.54 2.51 5.33
CA GLN A 32 11.28 1.78 4.32
C GLN A 32 10.56 0.48 4.00
N ILE A 33 10.15 0.31 2.74
CA ILE A 33 9.62 -0.98 2.27
C ILE A 33 10.76 -1.69 1.56
N GLU A 34 11.31 -2.69 2.22
CA GLU A 34 12.43 -3.46 1.72
C GLU A 34 11.99 -4.45 0.65
N ALA A 35 12.91 -4.80 -0.27
CA ALA A 35 12.63 -5.75 -1.34
C ALA A 35 12.11 -7.10 -0.83
N TYR A 36 12.59 -7.54 0.34
CA TYR A 36 12.17 -8.80 0.94
C TYR A 36 10.74 -8.73 1.51
N GLU A 37 10.27 -7.57 1.97
CA GLU A 37 8.92 -7.38 2.52
C GLU A 37 7.89 -7.43 1.41
N MET A 38 8.20 -6.73 0.32
CA MET A 38 7.46 -6.81 -0.93
C MET A 38 7.38 -8.27 -1.42
N ALA A 39 8.51 -8.97 -1.52
CA ALA A 39 8.53 -10.37 -1.93
C ALA A 39 7.76 -11.29 -0.96
N ALA A 40 7.86 -11.06 0.35
CA ALA A 40 7.18 -11.85 1.37
C ALA A 40 5.66 -11.69 1.30
N PHE A 41 5.16 -10.47 1.06
CA PHE A 41 3.74 -10.21 0.85
C PHE A 41 3.21 -11.01 -0.35
N PHE A 42 3.84 -10.88 -1.53
CA PHE A 42 3.39 -11.58 -2.73
C PHE A 42 3.56 -13.10 -2.66
N LYS A 43 4.54 -13.61 -1.92
CA LYS A 43 4.69 -15.05 -1.64
C LYS A 43 3.56 -15.59 -0.76
N LYS A 44 3.09 -14.81 0.21
CA LYS A 44 1.99 -15.20 1.11
C LYS A 44 0.61 -14.98 0.51
N LEU A 45 0.50 -14.07 -0.47
CA LEU A 45 -0.76 -13.62 -1.05
C LEU A 45 -1.69 -14.77 -1.53
N PRO A 46 -1.24 -15.83 -2.23
CA PRO A 46 -2.11 -16.93 -2.64
C PRO A 46 -2.67 -17.74 -1.47
N LEU A 47 -2.02 -17.69 -0.30
CA LEU A 47 -2.42 -18.40 0.91
C LEU A 47 -3.44 -17.60 1.73
N THR A 48 -3.36 -16.26 1.68
CA THR A 48 -4.21 -15.36 2.47
C THR A 48 -5.41 -14.84 1.68
N HIS A 49 -5.35 -14.81 0.34
CA HIS A 49 -6.42 -14.34 -0.53
C HIS A 49 -6.87 -15.43 -1.51
N LYS A 50 -8.13 -15.85 -1.38
CA LYS A 50 -8.73 -16.89 -2.24
C LYS A 50 -8.65 -16.55 -3.72
N GLU A 51 -8.81 -15.28 -4.07
CA GLU A 51 -8.73 -14.78 -5.45
C GLU A 51 -7.31 -14.93 -6.03
N ALA A 52 -6.28 -14.92 -5.18
CA ALA A 52 -4.89 -15.07 -5.59
C ALA A 52 -4.40 -16.52 -5.66
N ALA A 53 -5.18 -17.48 -5.14
CA ALA A 53 -4.78 -18.89 -5.01
C ALA A 53 -4.39 -19.57 -6.35
N HIS A 54 -4.91 -19.06 -7.47
CA HIS A 54 -4.69 -19.60 -8.81
C HIS A 54 -3.66 -18.81 -9.62
N TRP A 55 -3.05 -17.76 -9.06
CA TRP A 55 -2.09 -16.93 -9.78
C TRP A 55 -0.73 -17.60 -9.88
N THR A 56 -0.12 -17.51 -11.06
CA THR A 56 1.23 -18.01 -11.30
C THR A 56 2.28 -17.08 -10.70
N GLU A 57 3.49 -17.59 -10.50
CA GLU A 57 4.62 -16.75 -10.05
C GLU A 57 4.88 -15.56 -10.99
N GLU A 58 4.71 -15.74 -12.30
CA GLU A 58 4.86 -14.67 -13.27
C GLU A 58 3.79 -13.57 -13.08
N THR A 59 2.55 -13.96 -12.81
CA THR A 59 1.47 -13.02 -12.48
C THR A 59 1.78 -12.27 -11.19
N LEU A 60 2.24 -12.96 -10.15
CA LEU A 60 2.63 -12.34 -8.87
C LEU A 60 3.78 -11.32 -9.06
N ARG A 61 4.81 -11.67 -9.83
CA ARG A 61 5.91 -10.74 -10.16
C ARG A 61 5.44 -9.49 -10.93
N ARG A 62 4.48 -9.66 -11.84
CA ARG A 62 3.86 -8.53 -12.56
C ARG A 62 3.07 -7.64 -11.61
N LEU A 63 2.24 -8.22 -10.75
CA LEU A 63 1.46 -7.48 -9.75
C LEU A 63 2.36 -6.73 -8.76
N GLN A 64 3.45 -7.35 -8.32
CA GLN A 64 4.46 -6.69 -7.50
C GLN A 64 5.01 -5.42 -8.16
N SER A 65 5.34 -5.51 -9.44
CA SER A 65 5.82 -4.36 -10.22
C SER A 65 4.75 -3.28 -10.37
N THR A 66 3.49 -3.68 -10.59
CA THR A 66 2.33 -2.77 -10.70
C THR A 66 2.07 -2.01 -9.41
N VAL A 67 2.06 -2.70 -8.26
CA VAL A 67 1.89 -2.07 -6.94
C VAL A 67 2.98 -1.03 -6.69
N ALA A 68 4.26 -1.40 -6.90
CA ALA A 68 5.36 -0.46 -6.76
C ALA A 68 5.22 0.75 -7.70
N GLN A 69 4.71 0.56 -8.92
CA GLN A 69 4.44 1.64 -9.86
C GLN A 69 3.31 2.56 -9.39
N TYR A 70 2.24 2.04 -8.77
CA TYR A 70 1.18 2.87 -8.19
C TYR A 70 1.70 3.77 -7.08
N LEU A 71 2.54 3.25 -6.19
CA LEU A 71 3.16 4.06 -5.12
C LEU A 71 4.03 5.19 -5.70
N ARG A 72 4.88 4.86 -6.70
CA ARG A 72 5.74 5.85 -7.37
C ARG A 72 4.92 6.93 -8.09
N ARG A 73 3.89 6.53 -8.85
CA ARG A 73 3.01 7.47 -9.58
C ARG A 73 2.17 8.34 -8.65
N ALA A 74 1.87 7.85 -7.45
CA ALA A 74 1.23 8.62 -6.41
C ALA A 74 2.19 9.57 -5.67
N GLN A 75 3.49 9.51 -5.96
CA GLN A 75 4.56 10.30 -5.35
C GLN A 75 4.63 10.16 -3.83
N ILE A 76 4.32 8.97 -3.31
CA ILE A 76 4.39 8.67 -1.87
C ILE A 76 5.62 7.86 -1.49
N VAL A 77 6.39 7.40 -2.47
CA VAL A 77 7.66 6.70 -2.28
C VAL A 77 8.70 7.21 -3.26
N LYS A 78 9.98 7.05 -2.91
CA LYS A 78 11.12 7.16 -3.82
C LYS A 78 11.95 5.88 -3.79
N ASP A 79 12.64 5.62 -4.89
CA ASP A 79 13.61 4.52 -4.94
C ASP A 79 14.91 4.92 -4.21
N TYR A 80 15.39 4.04 -3.34
CA TYR A 80 16.73 4.11 -2.78
C TYR A 80 17.32 2.70 -2.74
N LYS A 81 18.28 2.44 -3.63
CA LYS A 81 18.79 1.09 -3.88
C LYS A 81 17.64 0.14 -4.24
N ASP A 82 17.46 -0.93 -3.48
CA ASP A 82 16.41 -1.94 -3.61
C ASP A 82 15.19 -1.68 -2.70
N THR A 83 15.16 -0.54 -2.00
CA THR A 83 14.12 -0.16 -1.04
C THR A 83 13.23 0.93 -1.63
N LEU A 84 11.93 0.87 -1.33
CA LEU A 84 11.02 2.00 -1.52
C LEU A 84 10.94 2.81 -0.23
N VAL A 85 11.49 4.02 -0.23
CA VAL A 85 11.46 4.93 0.92
C VAL A 85 10.17 5.73 0.88
N ILE A 86 9.36 5.64 1.93
CA ILE A 86 8.10 6.38 2.05
C ILE A 86 8.41 7.85 2.31
N GLU A 87 7.98 8.69 1.37
CA GLU A 87 8.18 10.13 1.43
C GLU A 87 7.26 10.76 2.47
N ASN A 88 7.63 11.95 2.95
CA ASN A 88 6.71 12.73 3.76
C ASN A 88 5.68 13.39 2.86
N TYR A 89 4.53 12.75 2.68
CA TYR A 89 3.39 13.32 1.96
C TYR A 89 2.39 13.96 2.92
N LEU A 90 1.75 15.04 2.45
CA LEU A 90 0.66 15.68 3.16
C LEU A 90 -0.67 15.09 2.67
N LEU A 91 -1.47 14.59 3.61
CA LEU A 91 -2.88 14.30 3.34
C LEU A 91 -3.67 15.61 3.50
N ASP A 92 -4.33 16.05 2.44
CA ASP A 92 -5.21 17.22 2.48
C ASP A 92 -6.28 17.02 3.57
N GLU A 93 -6.45 18.01 4.44
CA GLU A 93 -7.41 17.95 5.55
C GLU A 93 -8.84 17.74 5.06
N ARG A 94 -9.21 18.35 3.92
CA ARG A 94 -10.52 18.14 3.30
C ARG A 94 -10.72 16.71 2.86
N LEU A 95 -9.67 16.08 2.34
CA LEU A 95 -9.71 14.68 1.94
C LEU A 95 -9.81 13.77 3.18
N ALA A 96 -9.11 14.10 4.27
CA ALA A 96 -9.24 13.38 5.52
C ALA A 96 -10.65 13.48 6.10
N ASP A 97 -11.27 14.68 6.08
CA ASP A 97 -12.65 14.88 6.52
C ASP A 97 -13.64 14.07 5.68
N ARG A 98 -13.48 14.08 4.35
CA ARG A 98 -14.30 13.25 3.46
C ARG A 98 -14.20 11.76 3.77
N LEU A 99 -12.99 11.25 4.01
CA LEU A 99 -12.82 9.84 4.42
C LEU A 99 -13.51 9.54 5.75
N ARG A 100 -13.52 10.48 6.72
CA ARG A 100 -14.26 10.31 7.99
C ARG A 100 -15.77 10.33 7.77
N GLU A 101 -16.28 11.28 6.99
CA GLU A 101 -17.71 11.41 6.66
C GLU A 101 -18.24 10.16 5.96
N GLU A 102 -17.44 9.55 5.09
CA GLU A 102 -17.77 8.34 4.33
C GLU A 102 -17.45 7.04 5.10
N ASN A 103 -17.05 7.12 6.37
CA ASN A 103 -16.71 5.98 7.25
C ASN A 103 -15.53 5.12 6.78
N HIS A 104 -14.59 5.72 6.05
CA HIS A 104 -13.32 5.13 5.59
C HIS A 104 -12.16 5.40 6.57
N LEU A 105 -12.38 5.13 7.86
CA LEU A 105 -11.38 5.38 8.92
C LEU A 105 -10.12 4.52 8.75
N ASP A 106 -10.27 3.32 8.20
CA ASP A 106 -9.18 2.41 7.86
C ASP A 106 -8.24 3.00 6.79
N TYR A 107 -8.76 3.71 5.79
CA TYR A 107 -7.95 4.41 4.79
C TYR A 107 -7.13 5.52 5.43
N LEU A 108 -7.75 6.27 6.35
CA LEU A 108 -7.05 7.30 7.11
C LEU A 108 -5.95 6.67 7.99
N ALA A 109 -6.24 5.57 8.67
CA ALA A 109 -5.28 4.85 9.50
C ALA A 109 -4.09 4.32 8.70
N ILE A 110 -4.33 3.81 7.49
CA ILE A 110 -3.30 3.39 6.53
C ILE A 110 -2.39 4.55 6.14
N LEU A 111 -2.97 5.66 5.69
CA LEU A 111 -2.21 6.79 5.13
C LEU A 111 -1.55 7.65 6.21
N THR A 112 -1.88 7.45 7.48
CA THR A 112 -1.33 8.24 8.59
C THR A 112 -0.52 7.40 9.58
N GLY A 113 -0.42 6.08 9.37
CA GLY A 113 0.27 5.18 10.31
C GLY A 113 -0.38 5.16 11.69
N ARG A 114 -1.71 5.20 11.77
CA ARG A 114 -2.45 5.19 13.04
C ARG A 114 -3.07 3.84 13.33
N THR A 115 -3.23 3.51 14.61
CA THR A 115 -3.83 2.24 15.08
C THR A 115 -5.35 2.19 15.03
N SER A 116 -6.02 3.32 14.76
CA SER A 116 -7.49 3.49 14.79
C SER A 116 -7.97 4.45 13.71
#